data_AF-A0A067C1F6-F1
#
_entry.id   AF-A0A067C1F6-F1
#
_cell.length_a   1.000
_cell.length_b   1.000
_cell.length_c   1.000
_cell.angle_alpha   90.00
_cell.angle_beta   90.00
_cell.angle_gamma   90.00
#
_symmetry.space_group_name_H-M   'P 1'
#
loop_
_entity.id
_entity.type
_entity.pdbx_description
1 polymer ?
#
loop_
_entity_poly.entity_id
_entity_poly.type
_entity_poly.pdbx_seq_one_letter_code
_entity_poly.pdbx_strand_id
1 'polypeptide(L)'
;MDAATIDRLKAFVKKRRQRRISLEEKLDILYMHAVLRESQTQDTAGVIARQLGRSTRTVKEVLSEFLAIGDLTVAEPPSNKTHHASRVPRTPAVRALVRTFIRDRCVTRTRTVAKDVLALLEDKGYITGNSNNTKDYTNRLRVVQKLLAKEGYLRGKRRGETTCSH
;
A
#
# COMPACT_ATOMS: atom_id res chain seq x y z
N MET A 1 23.88 18.59 -34.48
CA MET A 1 24.12 17.71 -33.31
C MET A 1 24.05 16.28 -33.80
N ASP A 2 25.08 15.48 -33.56
CA ASP A 2 25.19 14.10 -34.04
C ASP A 2 24.28 13.14 -33.25
N ALA A 3 23.94 12.00 -33.86
CA ALA A 3 23.04 11.01 -33.28
C ALA A 3 23.55 10.46 -31.93
N ALA A 4 24.86 10.26 -31.78
CA ALA A 4 25.44 9.76 -30.55
C ALA A 4 25.28 10.75 -29.38
N THR A 5 25.44 12.05 -29.64
CA THR A 5 25.21 13.07 -28.62
C THR A 5 23.72 13.18 -28.26
N ILE A 6 22.80 13.02 -29.21
CA ILE A 6 21.34 12.97 -28.94
C ILE A 6 20.99 11.80 -28.01
N ASP A 7 21.56 10.61 -28.24
CA ASP A 7 21.30 9.45 -27.40
C ASP A 7 21.91 9.60 -26.00
N ARG A 8 23.08 10.22 -25.88
CA ARG A 8 23.67 10.58 -24.58
C ARG A 8 22.78 11.52 -23.79
N LEU A 9 22.17 12.53 -24.43
CA LEU A 9 21.21 13.42 -23.78
C LEU A 9 19.98 12.65 -23.28
N LYS A 10 19.37 11.83 -24.13
CA LYS A 10 18.20 11.02 -23.75
C LYS A 10 18.52 10.08 -22.58
N ALA A 11 19.69 9.46 -22.58
CA ALA A 11 20.15 8.59 -21.49
C ALA A 11 20.39 9.38 -20.20
N PHE A 12 20.99 10.57 -20.28
CA PHE A 12 21.21 11.45 -19.13
C PHE A 12 19.89 11.84 -18.45
N VAL A 13 18.89 12.29 -19.24
CA VAL A 13 17.56 12.62 -18.73
C VAL A 13 16.91 11.41 -18.08
N LYS A 14 16.89 10.25 -18.76
CA LYS A 14 16.32 9.00 -18.21
C LYS A 14 16.96 8.58 -16.89
N LYS A 15 18.27 8.82 -16.69
CA LYS A 15 19.00 8.48 -15.46
C LYS A 15 18.66 9.40 -14.30
N ARG A 16 18.51 10.70 -14.55
CA ARG A 16 18.24 11.72 -13.51
C ARG A 16 16.77 11.85 -13.16
N ARG A 17 15.89 11.54 -14.11
CA ARG A 17 14.45 11.75 -13.94
C ARG A 17 13.85 10.76 -12.96
N GLN A 18 13.04 11.28 -12.04
CA GLN A 18 12.32 10.45 -11.09
C GLN A 18 11.22 9.64 -11.78
N ARG A 19 10.93 8.44 -11.27
CA ARG A 19 9.79 7.63 -11.74
C ARG A 19 8.45 8.30 -11.45
N ARG A 20 8.40 9.11 -10.39
CA ARG A 20 7.26 9.96 -10.04
C ARG A 20 7.13 11.11 -11.03
N ILE A 21 5.91 11.58 -11.18
CA ILE A 21 5.59 12.81 -11.89
C ILE A 21 5.40 13.92 -10.86
N SER A 22 6.13 15.02 -11.03
CA SER A 22 5.98 16.24 -10.22
C SER A 22 4.75 17.03 -10.67
N LEU A 23 4.34 18.01 -9.85
CA LEU A 23 3.26 18.93 -10.22
C LEU A 23 3.58 19.68 -11.53
N GLU A 24 4.80 20.22 -11.63
CA GLU A 24 5.30 20.91 -12.81
C GLU A 24 5.16 20.03 -14.07
N GLU A 25 5.57 18.76 -13.98
CA GLU A 25 5.43 17.84 -15.11
C GLU A 25 3.96 17.56 -15.47
N LYS A 26 3.03 17.55 -14.50
CA LYS A 26 1.58 17.43 -14.80
C LYS A 26 1.05 18.68 -15.49
N LEU A 27 1.47 19.86 -15.06
CA LEU A 27 1.09 21.13 -15.67
C LEU A 27 1.59 21.21 -17.12
N ASP A 28 2.83 20.81 -17.38
CA ASP A 28 3.38 20.73 -18.74
C ASP A 28 2.59 19.77 -19.64
N ILE A 29 2.19 18.61 -19.10
CA ILE A 29 1.34 17.64 -19.81
C ILE A 29 -0.01 18.27 -20.17
N LEU A 30 -0.67 18.96 -19.24
CA LEU A 30 -1.97 19.61 -19.49
C LEU A 30 -1.84 20.74 -20.51
N TYR A 31 -0.82 21.57 -20.38
CA TYR A 31 -0.58 22.67 -21.31
C TYR A 31 -0.36 22.14 -22.74
N MET A 32 0.47 21.10 -22.91
CA MET A 32 0.64 20.48 -24.22
C MET A 32 -0.62 19.82 -24.75
N HIS A 33 -1.47 19.27 -23.88
CA HIS A 33 -2.79 18.78 -24.30
C HIS A 33 -3.64 19.90 -24.89
N ALA A 34 -3.65 21.09 -24.28
CA ALA A 34 -4.39 22.24 -24.79
C ALA A 34 -3.88 22.66 -26.17
N VAL A 35 -2.57 22.91 -26.29
CA VAL A 35 -1.94 23.40 -27.54
C VAL A 35 -2.12 22.41 -28.70
N LEU A 36 -1.93 21.11 -28.46
CA LEU A 36 -2.05 20.08 -29.51
C LEU A 36 -3.50 19.85 -29.94
N ARG A 37 -4.47 20.00 -29.03
CA ARG A 37 -5.90 19.91 -29.35
C ARG A 37 -6.37 21.12 -30.12
N GLU A 38 -5.88 22.31 -29.79
CA GLU A 38 -6.12 23.53 -30.56
C GLU A 38 -5.61 23.39 -32.00
N SER A 39 -4.44 22.78 -32.17
CA SER A 39 -3.85 22.45 -33.47
C SER A 39 -4.48 21.22 -34.16
N GLN A 40 -5.61 20.69 -33.66
CA GLN A 40 -6.34 19.53 -34.20
C GLN A 40 -5.48 18.26 -34.42
N THR A 41 -4.46 18.03 -33.61
CA THR A 41 -3.60 16.83 -33.73
C THR A 41 -4.38 15.57 -33.32
N GLN A 42 -4.40 14.54 -34.19
CA GLN A 42 -5.17 13.31 -33.93
C GLN A 42 -4.66 12.50 -32.72
N ASP A 43 -3.34 12.32 -32.58
CA ASP A 43 -2.72 11.54 -31.48
C ASP A 43 -2.02 12.45 -30.46
N THR A 44 -2.77 13.33 -29.79
CA THR A 44 -2.19 14.27 -28.82
C THR A 44 -1.43 13.55 -27.70
N ALA A 45 -2.00 12.44 -27.18
CA ALA A 45 -1.41 11.72 -26.07
C ALA A 45 -0.11 10.99 -26.46
N GLY A 46 -0.06 10.40 -27.66
CA GLY A 46 1.15 9.77 -28.17
C GLY A 46 2.25 10.76 -28.52
N VAL A 47 1.90 11.93 -29.06
CA VAL A 47 2.87 13.02 -29.30
C VAL A 47 3.48 13.50 -27.99
N ILE A 48 2.65 13.80 -26.98
CA ILE A 48 3.14 14.23 -25.65
C ILE A 48 4.00 13.16 -25.00
N ALA A 49 3.58 11.89 -25.07
CA ALA A 49 4.34 10.77 -24.54
C ALA A 49 5.75 10.67 -25.16
N ARG A 50 5.85 10.85 -26.48
CA ARG A 50 7.15 10.88 -27.19
C ARG A 50 7.99 12.08 -26.81
N GLN A 51 7.39 13.27 -26.76
CA GLN A 51 8.07 14.53 -26.45
C GLN A 51 8.63 14.53 -25.03
N LEU A 52 7.81 14.13 -24.05
CA LEU A 52 8.21 14.07 -22.66
C LEU A 52 8.95 12.79 -22.32
N GLY A 53 8.92 11.73 -23.12
CA GLY A 53 9.44 10.42 -22.75
C GLY A 53 8.69 9.79 -21.57
N ARG A 54 7.37 9.99 -21.49
CA ARG A 54 6.46 9.34 -20.53
C ARG A 54 5.57 8.34 -21.24
N SER A 55 4.94 7.43 -20.49
CA SER A 55 4.00 6.49 -21.10
C SER A 55 2.71 7.21 -21.52
N THR A 56 2.11 6.78 -22.63
CA THR A 56 0.81 7.31 -23.09
C THR A 56 -0.28 7.13 -22.04
N ARG A 57 -0.24 6.02 -21.29
CA ARG A 57 -1.11 5.77 -20.14
C ARG A 57 -1.02 6.90 -19.12
N THR A 58 0.18 7.26 -18.70
CA THR A 58 0.38 8.28 -17.67
C THR A 58 -0.11 9.65 -18.12
N VAL A 59 0.11 10.00 -19.39
CA VAL A 59 -0.38 11.25 -19.99
C VAL A 59 -1.92 11.30 -19.94
N LYS A 60 -2.59 10.21 -20.33
CA LYS A 60 -4.05 10.08 -20.25
C LYS A 60 -4.57 10.12 -18.81
N GLU A 61 -3.87 9.49 -17.87
CA GLU A 61 -4.21 9.50 -16.44
C GLU A 61 -4.21 10.93 -15.89
N VAL A 62 -3.17 11.73 -16.19
CA VAL A 62 -3.10 13.15 -15.77
C VAL A 62 -4.27 13.96 -16.34
N LEU A 63 -4.59 13.78 -17.63
CA LEU A 63 -5.74 14.45 -18.23
C LEU A 63 -7.05 14.03 -17.56
N SER A 64 -7.23 12.74 -17.26
CA SER A 64 -8.44 12.25 -16.60
C SER A 64 -8.60 12.74 -15.17
N GLU A 65 -7.49 12.86 -14.43
CA GLU A 65 -7.48 13.42 -13.07
C GLU A 65 -7.96 14.87 -13.09
N PHE A 66 -7.42 15.69 -14.00
CA PHE A 66 -7.82 17.08 -14.15
C PHE A 66 -9.30 17.21 -14.59
N LEU A 67 -9.77 16.39 -15.53
CA LEU A 67 -11.17 16.45 -15.98
C LEU A 67 -12.16 15.98 -14.90
N ALA A 68 -11.76 15.07 -14.01
CA ALA A 68 -12.62 14.55 -12.96
C ALA A 68 -12.69 15.46 -11.72
N ILE A 69 -11.56 16.03 -11.30
CA ILE A 69 -11.42 16.79 -10.05
C ILE A 69 -11.41 18.31 -10.31
N GLY A 70 -10.87 18.74 -11.44
CA GLY A 70 -10.57 20.15 -11.73
C GLY A 70 -9.25 20.64 -11.12
N ASP A 71 -8.50 19.76 -10.47
CA ASP A 71 -7.22 20.06 -9.82
C ASP A 71 -6.22 18.90 -10.03
N LEU A 72 -4.93 19.19 -9.87
CA LEU A 72 -3.84 18.23 -10.00
C LEU A 72 -3.25 17.93 -8.62
N THR A 73 -3.49 16.73 -8.11
CA THR A 73 -2.93 16.30 -6.83
C THR A 73 -1.55 15.69 -7.04
N VAL A 74 -0.55 16.13 -6.27
CA VAL A 74 0.75 15.43 -6.27
C VAL A 74 0.60 14.19 -5.41
N ALA A 75 0.83 13.01 -6.01
CA ALA A 75 0.92 11.79 -5.23
C ALA A 75 2.10 11.90 -4.27
N GLU A 76 1.82 12.05 -2.98
CA GLU A 76 2.84 11.98 -1.94
C GLU A 76 3.66 10.69 -2.09
N PRO A 77 4.95 10.70 -1.71
CA PRO A 77 5.69 9.45 -1.58
C PRO A 77 4.86 8.45 -0.77
N PRO A 78 4.70 7.18 -1.21
CA PRO A 78 4.26 6.09 -0.37
C PRO A 78 5.35 6.00 0.70
N SER A 79 5.11 6.71 1.78
CA SER A 79 5.89 6.57 2.98
C SER A 79 5.61 5.16 3.44
N ASN A 80 6.65 4.33 3.50
CA ASN A 80 6.58 3.01 4.15
C ASN A 80 6.17 3.12 5.65
N LYS A 81 5.91 4.33 6.15
CA LYS A 81 5.35 4.65 7.46
C LYS A 81 3.81 4.81 7.45
N THR A 82 3.13 4.54 6.35
CA THR A 82 1.65 4.54 6.33
C THR A 82 1.14 3.41 7.24
N HIS A 83 0.65 3.81 8.41
CA HIS A 83 0.06 2.93 9.41
C HIS A 83 -1.28 2.41 8.86
N HIS A 84 -1.24 1.31 8.13
CA HIS A 84 -2.48 0.65 7.71
C HIS A 84 -3.24 0.20 8.96
N ALA A 85 -4.47 0.69 9.15
CA ALA A 85 -5.33 0.36 10.30
C ALA A 85 -5.50 -1.15 10.56
N SER A 86 -5.34 -1.95 9.50
CA SER A 86 -5.42 -3.40 9.52
C SER A 86 -4.11 -4.12 9.85
N ARG A 87 -3.00 -3.41 10.11
CA ARG A 87 -1.69 -4.02 10.33
C ARG A 87 -1.27 -3.85 11.79
N VAL A 88 -1.37 -4.93 12.56
CA VAL A 88 -0.89 -4.97 13.95
C VAL A 88 0.59 -4.55 13.99
N PRO A 89 0.94 -3.48 14.72
CA PRO A 89 2.32 -3.06 14.87
C PRO A 89 3.16 -4.20 15.45
N ARG A 90 4.19 -4.63 14.73
CA ARG A 90 5.13 -5.67 15.19
C ARG A 90 6.22 -5.07 16.07
N THR A 91 5.82 -4.21 16.99
CA THR A 91 6.76 -3.57 17.91
C THR A 91 7.12 -4.55 19.05
N PRO A 92 8.32 -4.43 19.66
CA PRO A 92 8.68 -5.22 20.83
C PRO A 92 7.65 -5.13 21.96
N ALA A 93 7.03 -3.96 22.14
CA ALA A 93 5.99 -3.71 23.15
C ALA A 93 4.74 -4.59 22.92
N VAL A 94 4.24 -4.65 21.69
CA VAL A 94 3.07 -5.50 21.36
C VAL A 94 3.39 -6.98 21.55
N ARG A 95 4.61 -7.42 21.21
CA ARG A 95 5.04 -8.82 21.46
C ARG A 95 5.13 -9.14 22.94
N ALA A 96 5.70 -8.25 23.75
CA ALA A 96 5.79 -8.43 25.19
C ALA A 96 4.40 -8.55 25.81
N LEU A 97 3.47 -7.70 25.39
CA LEU A 97 2.09 -7.68 25.85
C LEU A 97 1.32 -8.97 25.49
N VAL A 98 1.47 -9.47 24.26
CA VAL A 98 0.84 -10.74 23.85
C VAL A 98 1.46 -11.91 24.65
N ARG A 99 2.77 -11.90 24.89
CA ARG A 99 3.46 -12.93 25.68
C ARG A 99 3.03 -12.95 27.14
N THR A 100 2.92 -11.80 27.81
CA THR A 100 2.45 -11.72 29.20
C THR A 100 1.01 -12.20 29.32
N PHE A 101 0.13 -11.76 28.42
CA PHE A 101 -1.26 -12.21 28.41
C PHE A 101 -1.41 -13.73 28.22
N ILE A 102 -0.64 -14.33 27.30
CA ILE A 102 -0.66 -15.79 27.11
C ILE A 102 -0.10 -16.50 28.35
N ARG A 103 0.95 -15.98 28.99
CA ARG A 103 1.52 -16.55 30.22
C ARG A 103 0.50 -16.53 31.36
N ASP A 104 -0.19 -15.42 31.60
CA ASP A 104 -1.18 -15.29 32.68
C ASP A 104 -2.36 -16.25 32.49
N ARG A 105 -2.79 -16.45 31.23
CA ARG A 105 -3.84 -17.41 30.87
C ARG A 105 -3.38 -18.86 30.97
N CYS A 106 -2.10 -19.15 30.72
CA CYS A 106 -1.53 -20.47 30.97
C CYS A 106 -1.50 -20.80 32.47
N VAL A 107 -1.16 -19.85 33.33
CA VAL A 107 -1.16 -20.03 34.80
C VAL A 107 -2.56 -20.37 35.32
N THR A 108 -3.58 -19.69 34.79
CA THR A 108 -5.00 -19.94 35.12
C THR A 108 -5.60 -21.14 34.37
N ARG A 109 -4.81 -21.90 33.59
CA ARG A 109 -5.24 -23.01 32.72
C ARG A 109 -6.40 -22.66 31.78
N THR A 110 -6.52 -21.39 31.40
CA THR A 110 -7.58 -20.95 30.48
C THR A 110 -7.09 -21.07 29.04
N ARG A 111 -7.91 -21.68 28.16
CA ARG A 111 -7.59 -21.76 26.73
C ARG A 111 -7.60 -20.36 26.12
N THR A 112 -6.54 -19.98 25.41
CA THR A 112 -6.46 -18.72 24.66
C THR A 112 -6.79 -18.95 23.18
N VAL A 113 -7.68 -18.11 22.64
CA VAL A 113 -8.05 -18.10 21.23
C VAL A 113 -7.58 -16.79 20.61
N ALA A 114 -7.29 -16.77 19.30
CA ALA A 114 -6.89 -15.56 18.58
C ALA A 114 -7.91 -14.41 18.71
N LYS A 115 -9.18 -14.70 19.03
CA LYS A 115 -10.22 -13.71 19.34
C LYS A 115 -9.93 -12.96 20.64
N ASP A 116 -9.43 -13.64 21.67
CA ASP A 116 -9.11 -13.03 22.96
C ASP A 116 -7.90 -12.11 22.84
N VAL A 117 -6.92 -12.51 22.02
CA VAL A 117 -5.76 -11.67 21.69
C VAL A 117 -6.16 -10.46 20.86
N LEU A 118 -7.14 -10.61 19.95
CA LEU A 118 -7.70 -9.49 19.20
C LEU A 118 -8.39 -8.47 20.14
N ALA A 119 -9.24 -8.95 21.06
CA ALA A 119 -9.92 -8.10 22.04
C ALA A 119 -8.94 -7.32 22.93
N LEU A 120 -7.84 -7.96 23.36
CA LEU A 120 -6.78 -7.30 24.13
C LEU A 120 -6.07 -6.19 23.33
N LEU A 121 -5.83 -6.41 22.04
CA LEU A 121 -5.17 -5.42 21.18
C LEU A 121 -6.10 -4.24 20.83
N GLU A 122 -7.40 -4.48 20.81
CA GLU A 122 -8.44 -3.44 20.68
C GLU A 122 -8.57 -2.62 21.97
N ASP A 123 -8.62 -3.26 23.14
CA ASP A 123 -8.68 -2.60 24.46
C ASP A 123 -7.49 -1.66 24.69
N LYS A 124 -6.30 -2.04 24.21
CA LYS A 124 -5.08 -1.22 24.31
C LYS A 124 -4.91 -0.21 23.17
N GLY A 125 -5.86 -0.13 22.23
CA GLY A 125 -5.86 0.83 21.14
C GLY A 125 -4.83 0.59 20.04
N TYR A 126 -4.19 -0.60 19.98
CA TYR A 126 -3.22 -0.94 18.93
C TYR A 126 -3.89 -1.32 17.61
N ILE A 127 -5.17 -1.69 17.65
CA ILE A 127 -5.99 -1.97 16.47
C ILE A 127 -7.24 -1.10 16.58
N THR A 128 -7.42 -0.21 15.61
CA THR A 128 -8.67 0.53 15.45
C THR A 128 -9.52 -0.17 14.41
N GLY A 129 -10.79 -0.43 14.73
CA GLY A 129 -11.70 -0.96 13.73
C GLY A 129 -13.14 -1.07 14.18
N ASN A 130 -14.05 -0.70 13.30
CA ASN A 130 -15.49 -0.79 13.51
C ASN A 130 -15.90 -2.27 13.57
N SER A 131 -16.34 -2.73 14.73
CA SER A 131 -16.84 -4.10 14.97
C SER A 131 -18.06 -4.46 14.11
N ASN A 132 -18.72 -3.45 13.52
CA ASN A 132 -19.91 -3.61 12.70
C ASN A 132 -19.62 -4.09 11.27
N ASN A 133 -18.38 -4.03 10.78
CA ASN A 133 -18.03 -4.56 9.46
C ASN A 133 -17.40 -5.96 9.56
N THR A 134 -18.14 -6.97 9.11
CA THR A 134 -17.71 -8.38 9.12
C THR A 134 -16.41 -8.60 8.32
N LYS A 135 -16.21 -7.87 7.22
CA LYS A 135 -14.99 -8.00 6.40
C LYS A 135 -13.76 -7.49 7.14
N ASP A 136 -13.89 -6.35 7.83
CA ASP A 136 -12.77 -5.77 8.59
C ASP A 136 -12.44 -6.60 9.83
N TYR A 137 -13.44 -7.18 10.49
CA TYR A 137 -13.24 -8.12 11.59
C TYR A 137 -12.46 -9.38 11.16
N THR A 138 -12.86 -10.02 10.06
CA THR A 138 -12.16 -11.23 9.56
C THR A 138 -10.72 -10.94 9.15
N ASN A 139 -10.47 -9.78 8.54
CA ASN A 139 -9.12 -9.34 8.18
C ASN A 139 -8.25 -9.13 9.42
N ARG A 140 -8.74 -8.43 10.45
CA ARG A 140 -8.02 -8.23 11.72
C ARG A 140 -7.68 -9.56 12.40
N LEU A 141 -8.66 -10.47 12.48
CA LEU A 141 -8.44 -11.80 13.05
C LEU A 141 -7.36 -12.57 12.28
N ARG A 142 -7.36 -12.50 10.94
CA ARG A 142 -6.33 -13.16 10.10
C ARG A 142 -4.95 -12.57 10.32
N VAL A 143 -4.85 -11.27 10.61
CA VAL A 143 -3.57 -10.60 10.93
C VAL A 143 -3.04 -11.04 12.29
N VAL A 144 -3.90 -11.13 13.31
CA VAL A 144 -3.55 -11.66 14.63
C VAL A 144 -3.09 -13.12 14.54
N GLN A 145 -3.80 -13.96 13.77
CA GLN A 145 -3.40 -15.36 13.53
C GLN A 145 -2.02 -15.44 12.87
N LYS A 146 -1.74 -14.61 11.87
CA LYS A 146 -0.41 -14.53 11.23
C LYS A 146 0.69 -14.05 12.17
N LEU A 147 0.36 -13.18 13.14
CA LEU A 147 1.31 -12.74 14.17
C LEU A 147 1.64 -13.90 15.12
N LEU A 148 0.61 -14.58 15.64
CA LEU A 148 0.77 -15.72 16.53
C LEU A 148 1.56 -16.86 15.87
N ALA A 149 1.27 -17.19 14.62
CA ALA A 149 1.99 -18.22 13.85
C ALA A 149 3.48 -17.87 13.68
N LYS A 150 3.83 -16.59 13.52
CA LYS A 150 5.23 -16.16 13.41
C LYS A 150 5.96 -16.09 14.75
N GLU A 151 5.24 -15.87 15.85
CA GLU A 151 5.80 -15.96 17.21
C GLU A 151 5.92 -17.42 17.69
N GLY A 152 5.52 -18.40 16.87
CA GLY A 152 5.64 -19.84 17.17
C GLY A 152 4.46 -20.43 17.94
N TYR A 153 3.37 -19.67 18.14
CA TYR A 153 2.17 -20.18 18.80
C TYR A 153 1.36 -21.06 17.85
N LEU A 154 1.24 -22.34 18.20
CA LEU A 154 0.48 -23.31 17.44
C LEU A 154 -1.02 -23.16 17.71
N ARG A 155 -1.82 -23.35 16.66
CA ARG A 155 -3.27 -23.48 16.80
C ARG A 155 -3.56 -24.77 17.56
N GLY A 156 -4.19 -24.66 18.73
CA GLY A 156 -4.61 -25.85 19.48
C GLY A 156 -5.51 -26.74 18.63
N LYS A 157 -5.24 -28.05 18.61
CA LYS A 157 -6.08 -29.06 17.93
C LYS A 157 -7.53 -28.90 18.39
N ARG A 158 -8.48 -28.98 17.46
CA ARG A 158 -9.90 -29.13 17.82
C ARG A 158 -10.05 -30.49 18.50
N ARG A 159 -10.82 -30.56 19.60
CA ARG A 159 -11.27 -31.86 20.11
C ARG A 159 -12.02 -32.54 18.95
N GLY A 160 -11.49 -33.66 18.46
CA GLY A 160 -12.09 -34.47 17.39
C GLY A 160 -11.28 -34.62 16.10
N GLU A 161 -10.11 -33.99 15.92
CA GLU A 161 -9.33 -34.14 14.69
C GLU A 161 -7.96 -34.80 14.97
N THR A 162 -7.96 -36.13 14.93
CA THR A 162 -6.76 -36.96 14.91
C THR A 162 -6.28 -37.06 13.47
N THR A 163 -5.27 -36.28 13.09
CA THR A 163 -4.40 -36.67 11.98
C THR A 163 -3.13 -37.21 12.57
N CYS A 164 -3.02 -38.54 12.55
CA CYS A 164 -1.76 -39.25 12.64
C CYS A 164 -0.91 -38.83 11.43
N SER A 165 0.36 -38.51 11.65
CA SER A 165 1.34 -38.50 10.59
C SER A 165 2.71 -38.77 11.22
N HIS A 166 3.27 -39.90 10.79
CA HIS A 166 4.63 -40.37 11.02
C HIS A 166 5.69 -39.34 10.64
#